data_AF-A0A929Q102-F1
#
_entry.id   AF-A0A929Q102-F1
#
_cell.length_a   1.000
_cell.length_b   1.000
_cell.length_c   1.000
_cell.angle_alpha   90.00
_cell.angle_beta   90.00
_cell.angle_gamma   90.00
#
_symmetry.space_group_name_H-M   'P 1'
#
loop_
_entity.id
_entity.type
_entity.pdbx_description
1 polymer ?
#
loop_
_entity_poly.entity_id
_entity_poly.type
_entity_poly.pdbx_seq_one_letter_code
_entity_poly.pdbx_strand_id
1 'polypeptide(L)'
;MITVITNLDPEEFITDDIKEIYRLRWQEEIGFRILKGSLALDSIHSRKEENIIGEIFAKLTLYNLCSRVRNTLKIRKLKKKHIHKLDFGFAINLIWDNLFVSRLIRGRNDLIKKRTQPERPNRADPRKK
;
A
#
# COMPACT_ATOMS: atom_id res chain seq x y z
N MET A 1 9.89 22.49 -8.67
CA MET A 1 8.72 22.72 -9.54
C MET A 1 8.52 21.46 -10.37
N ILE A 2 7.34 20.87 -10.38
CA ILE A 2 7.02 19.71 -11.24
C ILE A 2 6.18 20.26 -12.39
N THR A 3 6.62 20.03 -13.63
CA THR A 3 5.87 20.39 -14.84
C THR A 3 5.12 19.14 -15.30
N VAL A 4 3.81 19.25 -15.47
CA VAL A 4 2.94 18.16 -15.95
C VAL A 4 2.43 18.53 -17.33
N ILE A 5 2.58 17.62 -18.28
CA ILE A 5 1.99 17.71 -19.62
C ILE A 5 0.84 16.70 -19.64
N THR A 6 -0.35 17.13 -20.02
CA THR A 6 -1.56 16.30 -20.02
C THR A 6 -2.42 16.61 -21.24
N ASN A 7 -3.16 15.60 -21.71
CA ASN A 7 -4.17 15.70 -22.77
C ASN A 7 -5.60 15.81 -22.20
N LEU A 8 -5.73 15.96 -20.87
CA LEU A 8 -7.01 16.14 -20.20
C LEU A 8 -7.58 17.54 -20.48
N ASP A 9 -8.89 17.60 -20.60
CA ASP A 9 -9.61 18.84 -20.88
C ASP A 9 -9.47 19.83 -19.70
N PRO A 10 -9.07 21.10 -19.94
CA PRO A 10 -8.88 22.09 -18.88
C PRO A 10 -10.17 22.57 -18.21
N GLU A 11 -11.32 22.43 -18.87
CA GLU A 11 -12.64 22.83 -18.37
C GLU A 11 -13.24 21.72 -17.49
N GLU A 12 -12.93 20.45 -17.79
CA GLU A 12 -13.35 19.30 -17.00
C GLU A 12 -12.42 19.01 -15.81
N PHE A 13 -11.10 19.16 -15.98
CA PHE A 13 -10.10 18.83 -14.96
C PHE A 13 -9.34 20.07 -14.49
N ILE A 14 -9.72 20.57 -13.31
CA ILE A 14 -9.03 21.72 -12.74
C ILE A 14 -7.65 21.31 -12.20
N THR A 15 -6.81 22.32 -11.91
CA THR A 15 -5.43 22.09 -11.44
C THR A 15 -5.36 21.17 -10.21
N ASP A 16 -6.34 21.22 -9.31
CA ASP A 16 -6.36 20.35 -8.13
C ASP A 16 -6.66 18.89 -8.45
N ASP A 17 -7.46 18.61 -9.50
CA ASP A 17 -7.67 17.24 -9.99
C ASP A 17 -6.38 16.67 -10.57
N ILE A 18 -5.65 17.48 -11.34
CA ILE A 18 -4.35 17.08 -11.91
C ILE A 18 -3.34 16.78 -10.79
N LYS A 19 -3.31 17.59 -9.73
CA LYS A 19 -2.47 17.32 -8.54
C LYS A 19 -2.86 16.00 -7.88
N GLU A 20 -4.15 15.73 -7.75
CA GLU A 20 -4.64 14.50 -7.14
C GLU A 20 -4.31 13.27 -7.99
N ILE A 21 -4.50 13.33 -9.31
CA ILE A 21 -4.09 12.26 -10.24
C ILE A 21 -2.59 11.99 -10.12
N TYR A 22 -1.76 13.05 -10.07
CA TYR A 22 -0.32 12.89 -9.92
C TYR A 22 0.05 12.30 -8.54
N ARG A 23 -0.69 12.66 -7.48
CA ARG A 23 -0.55 12.07 -6.14
C ARG A 23 -0.92 10.57 -6.14
N LEU A 24 -1.97 10.19 -6.87
CA LEU A 24 -2.39 8.79 -7.04
C LEU A 24 -1.33 7.99 -7.81
N ARG A 25 -0.76 8.54 -8.89
CA ARG A 25 0.35 7.94 -9.62
C ARG A 25 1.54 7.62 -8.71
N TRP A 26 1.88 8.51 -7.77
CA TRP A 26 2.94 8.26 -6.79
C TRP A 26 2.62 7.11 -5.83
N GLN A 27 1.34 6.82 -5.55
CA GLN A 27 0.98 5.67 -4.73
C GLN A 27 1.42 4.35 -5.36
N GLU A 28 1.48 4.26 -6.68
CA GLU A 28 1.99 3.08 -7.40
C GLU A 28 3.49 2.87 -7.13
N GLU A 29 4.29 3.94 -7.10
CA GLU A 29 5.72 3.85 -6.73
C GLU A 29 5.92 3.36 -5.30
N ILE A 30 5.04 3.77 -4.38
CA ILE A 30 5.03 3.25 -3.00
C ILE A 30 4.65 1.76 -3.02
N GLY A 31 3.69 1.36 -3.84
CA GLY A 31 3.32 -0.05 -4.05
C GLY A 31 4.50 -0.89 -4.52
N PHE A 32 5.24 -0.45 -5.54
CA PHE A 32 6.44 -1.13 -6.00
C PHE A 32 7.55 -1.19 -4.95
N ARG A 33 7.71 -0.14 -4.13
CA ARG A 33 8.67 -0.16 -3.01
C ARG A 33 8.31 -1.24 -1.99
N ILE A 34 7.02 -1.40 -1.68
CA ILE A 34 6.53 -2.44 -0.78
C ILE A 34 6.71 -3.82 -1.40
N LEU A 35 6.39 -3.99 -2.68
CA LEU A 35 6.58 -5.25 -3.42
C LEU A 35 8.05 -5.69 -3.41
N LYS A 36 8.98 -4.79 -3.72
CA LYS A 36 10.41 -5.09 -3.69
C LYS A 36 10.91 -5.32 -2.26
N GLY A 37 10.62 -4.40 -1.34
CA GLY A 37 11.17 -4.47 0.01
C GLY A 37 10.50 -5.50 0.92
N SER A 38 9.19 -5.44 1.10
CA SER A 38 8.46 -6.29 2.06
C SER A 38 8.08 -7.66 1.49
N LEU A 39 7.97 -7.79 0.17
CA LEU A 39 7.62 -9.05 -0.50
C LEU A 39 8.78 -9.62 -1.34
N ALA A 40 9.96 -9.02 -1.24
CA ALA A 40 11.19 -9.50 -1.88
C ALA A 40 11.02 -9.76 -3.39
N LEU A 41 10.27 -8.92 -4.11
CA LEU A 41 10.04 -9.11 -5.55
C LEU A 41 11.34 -9.08 -6.37
N ASP A 42 12.37 -8.39 -5.88
CA ASP A 42 13.72 -8.37 -6.47
C ASP A 42 14.55 -9.63 -6.19
N SER A 43 14.07 -10.52 -5.30
CA SER A 43 14.70 -11.78 -4.93
C SER A 43 13.79 -12.96 -5.31
N ILE A 44 13.88 -13.38 -6.57
CA ILE A 44 13.13 -14.53 -7.12
C ILE A 44 14.00 -15.78 -7.03
N HIS A 45 13.42 -16.89 -6.59
CA HIS A 45 14.17 -18.13 -6.33
C HIS A 45 14.15 -19.08 -7.53
N SER A 46 13.08 -19.02 -8.33
CA SER A 46 12.90 -19.86 -9.50
C SER A 46 13.85 -19.52 -10.63
N ARG A 47 14.29 -20.57 -11.34
CA ARG A 47 15.12 -20.46 -12.55
C ARG A 47 14.34 -20.75 -13.85
N LYS A 48 13.18 -21.41 -13.74
CA LYS A 48 12.29 -21.66 -14.88
C LYS A 48 11.36 -20.46 -15.08
N GLU A 49 11.20 -20.03 -16.32
CA GLU A 49 10.40 -18.86 -16.70
C GLU A 49 8.97 -18.91 -16.15
N GLU A 50 8.28 -20.04 -16.33
CA GLU A 50 6.91 -20.27 -15.85
C GLU A 50 6.79 -20.03 -14.33
N ASN A 51 7.78 -20.51 -13.57
CA ASN A 51 7.79 -20.36 -12.12
C ASN A 51 8.18 -18.93 -11.69
N ILE A 52 9.04 -18.25 -12.45
CA ILE A 52 9.37 -16.84 -12.23
C ILE A 52 8.10 -15.99 -12.37
N ILE A 53 7.34 -16.21 -13.45
CA ILE A 53 6.06 -15.53 -13.69
C ILE A 53 5.08 -15.84 -12.56
N GLY A 54 4.98 -17.11 -12.15
CA GLY A 54 4.16 -17.52 -11.01
C GLY A 54 4.52 -16.83 -9.70
N GLU A 55 5.81 -16.72 -9.36
CA GLU A 55 6.28 -16.01 -8.17
C GLU A 55 5.91 -14.52 -8.20
N ILE A 56 6.06 -13.86 -9.35
CA ILE A 56 5.68 -12.45 -9.53
C ILE A 56 4.19 -12.26 -9.26
N PHE A 57 3.34 -13.08 -9.89
CA PHE A 57 1.89 -12.99 -9.71
C PHE A 57 1.44 -13.35 -8.29
N ALA A 58 2.08 -14.32 -7.64
CA ALA A 58 1.79 -14.66 -6.25
C ALA A 58 2.11 -13.48 -5.31
N LYS A 59 3.29 -12.85 -5.47
CA LYS A 59 3.69 -11.67 -4.70
C LYS A 59 2.74 -10.48 -4.97
N LEU A 60 2.35 -10.24 -6.22
CA LEU A 60 1.40 -9.19 -6.58
C LEU A 60 0.01 -9.43 -5.99
N THR A 61 -0.47 -10.68 -6.04
CA THR A 61 -1.75 -11.08 -5.45
C THR A 61 -1.75 -10.86 -3.94
N LEU A 62 -0.66 -11.24 -3.26
CA LEU A 62 -0.50 -11.01 -1.83
C LEU A 62 -0.48 -9.51 -1.49
N TYR A 63 0.23 -8.69 -2.26
CA TYR A 63 0.21 -7.23 -2.10
C TYR A 63 -1.23 -6.68 -2.19
N ASN A 64 -1.98 -7.08 -3.21
CA ASN A 64 -3.36 -6.65 -3.42
C ASN A 64 -4.27 -7.07 -2.25
N LEU A 65 -4.11 -8.30 -1.76
CA LEU A 65 -4.84 -8.79 -0.60
C LEU A 65 -4.53 -7.99 0.66
N CYS A 66 -3.25 -7.78 0.98
CA CYS A 66 -2.79 -6.94 2.09
C CYS A 66 -3.35 -5.52 2.00
N SER A 67 -3.30 -4.91 0.81
CA SER A 67 -3.84 -3.58 0.53
C SER A 67 -5.35 -3.53 0.78
N ARG A 68 -6.09 -4.54 0.31
CA ARG A 68 -7.55 -4.63 0.51
C ARG A 68 -7.90 -4.77 1.99
N VAL A 69 -7.21 -5.64 2.73
CA VAL A 69 -7.40 -5.81 4.18
C VAL A 69 -7.11 -4.50 4.92
N ARG A 70 -5.98 -3.86 4.63
CA ARG A 70 -5.57 -2.57 5.22
C ARG A 70 -6.60 -1.46 4.99
N ASN A 71 -7.18 -1.39 3.80
CA ASN A 71 -8.18 -0.36 3.46
C ASN A 71 -9.56 -0.66 4.03
N THR A 72 -9.90 -1.95 4.22
CA THR A 72 -11.18 -2.39 4.80
C THR A 72 -11.19 -2.22 6.32
N LEU A 73 -10.06 -2.53 6.97
CA LEU A 73 -9.86 -2.34 8.41
C LEU A 73 -9.63 -0.85 8.71
N LYS A 74 -10.69 -0.05 8.62
CA LYS A 74 -10.68 1.33 9.15
C LYS A 74 -10.66 1.23 10.68
N ILE A 75 -9.48 1.43 11.27
CA ILE A 75 -9.30 1.49 12.73
C ILE A 75 -9.91 2.82 13.22
N ARG A 76 -11.24 2.86 13.28
CA ARG A 76 -12.00 3.98 13.81
C ARG A 76 -11.78 4.05 15.33
N LYS A 77 -11.35 5.22 15.81
CA LYS A 77 -11.21 5.60 17.23
C LYS A 77 -9.96 5.07 17.95
N LEU A 78 -8.77 5.43 17.47
CA LEU A 78 -7.68 5.72 18.41
C LEU A 78 -7.82 7.20 18.81
N LYS A 79 -7.78 7.54 20.11
CA LYS A 79 -7.69 8.94 20.58
C LYS A 79 -6.32 9.53 20.20
N LYS A 80 -6.06 9.68 18.90
CA LYS A 80 -4.78 10.11 18.33
C LYS A 80 -5.01 11.21 17.29
N LYS A 81 -4.01 12.07 17.12
CA LYS A 81 -4.05 13.25 16.22
C LYS A 81 -4.33 12.90 14.74
N HIS A 82 -3.90 11.74 14.29
CA HIS A 82 -4.01 11.31 12.89
C HIS A 82 -4.86 10.06 12.75
N ILE A 83 -5.39 9.84 11.54
CA ILE A 83 -6.01 8.55 11.18
C ILE A 83 -4.88 7.51 11.09
N HIS A 84 -5.10 6.35 11.67
CA HIS A 84 -4.15 5.25 11.68
C HIS A 84 -4.61 4.15 10.73
N LYS A 85 -3.69 3.63 9.92
CA LYS A 85 -3.89 2.41 9.12
C LYS A 85 -3.00 1.29 9.65
N LEU A 86 -3.38 0.05 9.33
CA LEU A 86 -2.55 -1.10 9.61
C LEU A 86 -1.17 -0.96 8.96
N ASP A 87 -0.13 -1.36 9.68
CA ASP A 87 1.22 -1.47 9.13
C ASP A 87 1.26 -2.56 8.05
N PHE A 88 1.95 -2.29 6.93
CA PHE A 88 1.92 -3.21 5.78
C PHE A 88 2.71 -4.50 6.05
N GLY A 89 3.85 -4.41 6.74
CA GLY A 89 4.63 -5.60 7.12
C GLY A 89 3.85 -6.47 8.10
N PHE A 90 3.15 -5.84 9.05
CA PHE A 90 2.24 -6.58 9.92
C PHE A 90 1.09 -7.25 9.14
N ALA A 91 0.49 -6.57 8.15
CA ALA A 91 -0.56 -7.16 7.32
C ALA A 91 -0.07 -8.41 6.55
N ILE A 92 1.16 -8.38 6.02
CA ILE A 92 1.78 -9.53 5.35
C ILE A 92 1.91 -10.70 6.32
N ASN A 93 2.53 -10.50 7.47
CA ASN A 93 2.69 -11.55 8.49
C ASN A 93 1.35 -12.12 8.93
N LEU A 94 0.35 -11.24 9.12
CA LEU A 94 -0.99 -11.61 9.52
C LEU A 94 -1.65 -12.58 8.52
N ILE A 95 -1.43 -12.35 7.23
CA ILE A 95 -1.93 -13.19 6.13
C ILE A 95 -1.11 -14.47 5.97
N TRP A 96 0.22 -14.41 6.07
CA TRP A 96 1.07 -15.60 6.06
C TRP A 96 0.74 -16.56 7.19
N ASP A 97 0.60 -16.05 8.42
CA ASP A 97 0.28 -16.87 9.59
C ASP A 97 -1.14 -17.46 9.52
N ASN A 98 -2.03 -16.87 8.72
CA ASN A 98 -3.45 -17.20 8.70
C ASN A 98 -3.97 -17.21 7.27
N LEU A 99 -3.50 -18.18 6.48
CA LEU A 99 -3.89 -18.49 5.09
C LEU A 99 -5.37 -18.25 4.72
N PHE A 100 -6.28 -18.17 5.70
CA PHE A 100 -7.67 -17.72 5.57
C PHE A 100 -7.96 -16.39 6.28
N VAL A 101 -8.32 -15.37 5.49
CA VAL A 101 -8.72 -14.01 5.96
C VAL A 101 -9.90 -14.02 6.93
N SER A 102 -10.73 -15.07 6.92
CA SER A 102 -11.91 -15.22 7.79
C SER A 102 -11.58 -15.49 9.26
N ARG A 103 -10.36 -15.98 9.58
CA ARG A 103 -9.82 -16.11 10.96
C ARG A 103 -9.07 -14.86 11.42
N LEU A 104 -8.72 -13.98 10.49
CA LEU A 104 -7.78 -12.88 10.63
C LEU A 104 -8.36 -11.72 11.48
N ILE A 105 -9.67 -11.50 11.41
CA ILE A 105 -10.40 -10.42 12.09
C ILE A 105 -10.96 -10.86 13.45
N ARG A 106 -11.22 -12.17 13.64
CA ARG A 106 -11.79 -12.68 14.89
C ARG A 106 -10.71 -12.75 15.98
N GLY A 107 -10.83 -11.91 17.00
CA GLY A 107 -10.05 -12.00 18.24
C GLY A 107 -8.70 -11.27 18.26
N ARG A 108 -8.22 -10.69 17.16
CA ARG A 108 -6.91 -9.98 17.10
C ARG A 108 -7.00 -8.46 17.02
N ASN A 109 -8.16 -7.89 17.36
CA ASN A 109 -8.40 -6.44 17.33
C ASN A 109 -7.38 -5.64 18.15
N ASP A 110 -6.89 -6.18 19.27
CA ASP A 110 -5.94 -5.48 20.13
C ASP A 110 -4.51 -5.46 19.54
N LEU A 111 -4.11 -6.53 18.85
CA LEU A 111 -2.83 -6.57 18.11
C LEU A 111 -2.86 -5.62 16.90
N ILE A 112 -3.99 -5.61 16.19
CA ILE A 112 -4.24 -4.69 15.06
C ILE A 112 -4.12 -3.23 15.52
N LYS A 113 -4.67 -2.86 16.68
CA LYS A 113 -4.55 -1.50 17.24
C LYS A 113 -3.11 -1.10 17.61
N LYS A 114 -2.28 -2.05 18.05
CA LYS A 114 -0.88 -1.80 18.43
C LYS A 114 0.03 -1.58 17.22
N ARG A 115 -0.21 -2.27 16.10
CA ARG A 115 0.64 -2.24 14.89
C ARG A 115 0.04 -1.36 13.79
N THR A 116 -0.03 -0.06 14.06
CA THR A 116 -0.60 0.92 13.14
C THR A 116 0.37 2.05 12.82
N GLN A 117 0.29 2.56 11.59
CA GLN A 117 1.03 3.72 11.13
C GLN A 117 0.09 4.91 10.93
N PRO A 118 0.50 6.14 11.32
CA PRO A 118 -0.29 7.33 11.08
C PRO A 118 -0.27 7.69 9.59
N GLU A 119 -1.44 7.96 9.01
CA GLU A 119 -1.53 8.63 7.73
C GLU A 119 -1.37 10.13 7.94
N ARG A 120 -0.38 10.70 7.27
CA ARG A 120 -0.08 12.13 7.29
C ARG A 120 -0.42 12.72 5.92
N PRO A 121 -1.69 13.07 5.66
CA PRO A 121 -2.02 13.83 4.46
C PRO A 121 -1.21 15.13 4.50
N ASN A 122 -0.61 15.52 3.37
CA ASN A 122 0.23 16.72 3.20
C ASN A 122 1.67 16.65 3.73
N ARG A 123 2.23 15.46 3.98
CA ARG A 123 3.67 15.35 4.21
C ARG A 123 4.43 15.49 2.89
N ALA A 124 5.09 16.63 2.70
CA ALA A 124 6.09 16.83 1.67
C ALA A 124 7.47 16.85 2.33
N ASP A 125 8.30 15.81 2.10
CA ASP A 125 9.71 15.87 2.48
C ASP A 125 10.45 16.60 1.35
N PRO A 126 11.20 17.68 1.62
CA PRO A 126 12.00 18.34 0.61
C PRO A 126 13.03 17.36 0.05
N ARG A 127 13.18 17.32 -1.27
CA ARG A 127 14.20 16.50 -1.93
C ARG A 127 15.56 17.01 -1.48
N LYS A 128 16.34 16.18 -0.78
CA LYS A 128 17.74 16.49 -0.48
C LYS A 128 18.45 16.74 -1.81
N LYS A 129 19.02 17.94 -1.96
CA LYS A 129 19.90 18.29 -3.08
C LYS A 129 21.22 17.55 -2.94
#